data_AF-A0A166FP01-F1
#
_entry.id   AF-A0A166FP01-F1
#
_cell.length_a   1.000
_cell.length_b   1.000
_cell.length_c   1.000
_cell.angle_alpha   90.00
_cell.angle_beta   90.00
_cell.angle_gamma   90.00
#
_symmetry.space_group_name_H-M   'P 1'
#
loop_
_entity.id
_entity.type
_entity.pdbx_description
1 polymer ?
#
loop_
_entity_poly.entity_id
_entity_poly.type
_entity_poly.pdbx_seq_one_letter_code
_entity_poly.pdbx_strand_id
1 'polypeptide(L)'
;MCNDYAPFKIRAIRVREASQTFLAYVEEEETLYPLEEKSNDKPAPGDYAAFCRVHARGWSRLLRALHPEPTFAAVLNSDPDTADLNIMPLAIEDYVRGKCDFCNLTGSGESKDGLGVVWIFPPGETSLPQLEGRLPQDLDMDAFVTSDNAILRSNDLIEPFYQNVYGVDVDDGYRIVQFVDYPDPRLPSHVPDSQIPRFNARTQIFLRQHFRWCLRVHLCGGHVLDDFSRGDILSTMNELGMGFDDEVEEPPLDDPRWQTEIGKICFRMRLHSRIRMTG
;
A
#
# COMPACT_ATOMS: atom_id res chain seq x y z
N MET A 1 1.51 -19.51 0.19
CA MET A 1 1.73 -18.06 0.43
C MET A 1 1.59 -17.35 -0.90
N CYS A 2 1.04 -16.14 -0.94
CA CYS A 2 1.04 -15.37 -2.19
C CYS A 2 2.46 -14.93 -2.50
N ASN A 3 2.89 -15.19 -3.72
CA ASN A 3 4.08 -14.56 -4.26
C ASN A 3 3.76 -13.09 -4.53
N ASP A 4 4.61 -12.15 -4.12
CA ASP A 4 4.44 -10.73 -4.44
C ASP A 4 4.61 -10.45 -5.93
N TYR A 5 4.87 -11.43 -6.80
CA TYR A 5 4.72 -11.26 -8.26
C TYR A 5 3.39 -11.79 -8.81
N ALA A 6 2.53 -12.35 -7.95
CA ALA A 6 1.23 -12.84 -8.40
C ALA A 6 0.31 -11.66 -8.74
N PRO A 7 -0.47 -11.76 -9.84
CA PRO A 7 -1.54 -10.82 -10.11
C PRO A 7 -2.51 -10.79 -8.93
N PHE A 8 -2.96 -9.60 -8.56
CA PHE A 8 -3.92 -9.39 -7.49
C PHE A 8 -5.23 -8.84 -8.06
N LYS A 9 -6.31 -8.95 -7.30
CA LYS A 9 -7.61 -8.37 -7.64
C LYS A 9 -8.02 -7.42 -6.54
N ILE A 10 -8.38 -6.19 -6.93
CA ILE A 10 -9.05 -5.24 -6.05
C ILE A 10 -10.52 -5.65 -6.01
N ARG A 11 -11.11 -5.77 -4.82
CA ARG A 11 -12.51 -6.14 -4.64
C ARG A 11 -13.14 -5.33 -3.52
N ALA A 12 -14.41 -5.02 -3.67
CA ALA A 12 -15.21 -4.47 -2.59
C ALA A 12 -15.24 -5.49 -1.44
N ILE A 13 -15.11 -5.01 -0.21
CA ILE A 13 -15.14 -5.84 0.98
C ILE A 13 -16.16 -5.31 1.97
N ARG A 14 -16.83 -6.24 2.63
CA ARG A 14 -17.48 -5.93 3.90
C ARG A 14 -16.56 -6.40 5.01
N VAL A 15 -15.97 -5.45 5.73
CA VAL A 15 -15.26 -5.75 6.98
C VAL A 15 -16.32 -6.00 8.05
N ARG A 16 -16.50 -7.26 8.45
CA ARG A 16 -17.33 -7.60 9.60
C ARG A 16 -16.49 -8.18 10.71
N GLU A 17 -16.91 -7.95 11.94
CA GLU A 17 -16.29 -8.62 13.09
C GLU A 17 -16.59 -10.14 13.02
N ALA A 18 -15.55 -10.97 13.06
CA ALA A 18 -15.68 -12.41 13.06
C ALA A 18 -16.20 -12.87 14.40
N SER A 19 -17.34 -13.54 14.41
CA SER A 19 -18.00 -13.94 15.65
C SER A 19 -17.32 -15.08 16.43
N GLN A 20 -16.21 -15.63 15.93
CA GLN A 20 -15.58 -16.83 16.50
C GLN A 20 -14.11 -16.65 16.91
N THR A 21 -13.51 -15.48 16.67
CA THR A 21 -12.08 -15.28 16.96
C THR A 21 -11.81 -13.83 17.35
N PHE A 22 -11.09 -13.66 18.46
CA PHE A 22 -10.68 -12.36 18.98
C PHE A 22 -9.78 -11.64 17.96
N LEU A 23 -10.05 -10.37 17.64
CA LEU A 23 -9.39 -9.57 16.58
C LEU A 23 -9.50 -10.14 15.15
N ALA A 24 -10.36 -11.12 14.93
CA ALA A 24 -10.64 -11.52 13.57
C ALA A 24 -11.73 -10.60 13.04
N TYR A 25 -11.36 -9.78 12.06
CA TYR A 25 -12.32 -9.26 11.13
C TYR A 25 -12.40 -10.26 9.97
N VAL A 26 -13.61 -10.69 9.60
CA VAL A 26 -13.80 -11.39 8.34
C VAL A 26 -14.07 -10.32 7.29
N GLU A 27 -13.14 -10.20 6.36
CA GLU A 27 -13.42 -9.55 5.09
C GLU A 27 -14.26 -10.53 4.28
N GLU A 28 -15.56 -10.27 4.20
CA GLU A 28 -16.41 -11.01 3.28
C GLU A 28 -16.31 -10.40 1.90
N GLU A 29 -16.05 -11.24 0.90
CA GLU A 29 -16.24 -10.86 -0.49
C GLU A 29 -17.71 -10.49 -0.66
N GLU A 30 -17.96 -9.19 -0.86
CA GLU A 30 -19.31 -8.71 -1.09
C GLU A 30 -19.61 -8.79 -2.60
N THR A 31 -20.82 -9.20 -2.97
CA THR A 31 -21.32 -9.08 -4.35
C THR A 31 -21.71 -7.64 -4.68
N LEU A 32 -21.09 -6.66 -4.05
CA LEU A 32 -21.24 -5.28 -4.47
C LEU A 32 -20.61 -5.11 -5.85
N TYR A 33 -21.16 -4.17 -6.61
CA TYR A 33 -20.69 -3.87 -7.95
C TYR A 33 -19.17 -3.65 -7.90
N PRO A 34 -18.38 -4.30 -8.77
CA PRO A 34 -16.99 -3.88 -8.95
C PRO A 34 -16.98 -2.36 -9.21
N LEU A 35 -15.93 -1.67 -8.79
CA LEU A 35 -15.67 -0.31 -9.29
C LEU A 35 -15.90 -0.39 -10.80
N GLU A 36 -16.92 0.31 -11.31
CA GLU A 36 -17.16 0.31 -12.74
C GLU A 36 -15.84 0.77 -13.36
N GLU A 37 -15.32 0.07 -14.37
CA GLU A 37 -13.99 0.36 -14.93
C GLU A 37 -13.84 1.84 -15.33
N LYS A 38 -14.96 2.53 -15.56
CA LYS A 38 -15.10 3.93 -15.94
C LYS A 38 -15.56 4.88 -14.83
N SER A 39 -15.77 4.39 -13.61
CA SER A 39 -16.11 5.27 -12.48
C SER A 39 -14.91 6.13 -12.10
N ASN A 40 -15.17 7.42 -11.89
CA ASN A 40 -14.22 8.37 -11.29
C ASN A 40 -14.47 8.52 -9.78
N ASP A 41 -15.41 7.74 -9.22
CA ASP A 41 -15.71 7.79 -7.80
C ASP A 41 -14.54 7.18 -7.03
N LYS A 42 -14.05 7.92 -6.04
CA LYS A 42 -13.03 7.41 -5.13
C LYS A 42 -13.70 6.53 -4.08
N PRO A 43 -13.30 5.26 -3.97
CA PRO A 43 -13.76 4.44 -2.86
C PRO A 43 -13.27 5.04 -1.53
N ALA A 44 -14.09 4.97 -0.48
CA ALA A 44 -13.63 5.36 0.84
C ALA A 44 -12.60 4.33 1.34
N PRO A 45 -11.62 4.73 2.18
CA PRO A 45 -10.70 3.78 2.81
C PRO A 45 -11.47 2.64 3.50
N GLY A 46 -11.06 1.40 3.25
CA GLY A 46 -11.71 0.20 3.78
C GLY A 46 -12.89 -0.35 2.95
N ASP A 47 -13.35 0.35 1.92
CA ASP A 47 -14.39 -0.18 1.00
C ASP A 47 -13.85 -1.31 0.10
N TYR A 48 -12.54 -1.30 -0.17
CA TYR A 48 -11.89 -2.25 -1.07
C TYR A 48 -10.60 -2.80 -0.46
N ALA A 49 -10.32 -4.08 -0.73
CA ALA A 49 -9.01 -4.68 -0.44
C ALA A 49 -8.42 -5.35 -1.68
N ALA A 50 -7.09 -5.37 -1.71
CA ALA A 50 -6.34 -6.11 -2.71
C ALA A 50 -6.14 -7.55 -2.22
N PHE A 51 -6.63 -8.50 -3.02
CA PHE A 51 -6.53 -9.92 -2.75
C PHE A 51 -5.60 -10.61 -3.73
N CYS A 52 -4.87 -11.59 -3.23
CA CYS A 52 -4.09 -12.50 -4.05
C CYS A 52 -4.56 -13.94 -3.79
N ARG A 53 -4.48 -14.80 -4.81
CA ARG A 53 -4.95 -16.19 -4.69
C ARG A 53 -3.91 -17.03 -3.97
N VAL A 54 -4.24 -17.57 -2.80
CA VAL A 54 -3.37 -18.50 -2.07
C VAL A 54 -3.85 -19.94 -2.29
N HIS A 55 -3.36 -20.58 -3.36
CA HIS A 55 -3.66 -21.98 -3.70
C HIS A 55 -5.19 -22.32 -3.65
N ALA A 56 -5.52 -23.57 -3.30
CA ALA A 56 -6.89 -24.09 -3.23
C ALA A 56 -7.72 -23.61 -2.03
N ARG A 57 -7.15 -22.79 -1.13
CA ARG A 57 -7.80 -22.36 0.13
C ARG A 57 -8.48 -20.99 0.05
N GLY A 58 -8.43 -20.31 -1.10
CA GLY A 58 -9.14 -19.05 -1.33
C GLY A 58 -8.23 -17.84 -1.54
N TRP A 59 -8.80 -16.65 -1.35
CA TRP A 59 -8.12 -15.36 -1.49
C TRP A 59 -7.61 -14.88 -0.13
N SER A 60 -6.43 -14.25 -0.08
CA SER A 60 -5.87 -13.60 1.11
C SER A 60 -5.64 -12.13 0.82
N ARG A 61 -5.88 -11.27 1.81
CA ARG A 61 -5.49 -9.86 1.76
C ARG A 61 -4.00 -9.75 1.53
N LEU A 62 -3.63 -9.09 0.44
CA LEU A 62 -2.25 -8.91 0.01
C LEU A 62 -1.65 -7.68 0.70
N LEU A 63 -2.41 -6.60 0.82
CA LEU A 63 -1.96 -5.28 1.25
C LEU A 63 -2.44 -4.94 2.67
N ARG A 64 -1.54 -4.39 3.49
CA ARG A 64 -1.85 -3.79 4.80
C ARG A 64 -1.58 -2.30 4.73
N ALA A 65 -2.30 -1.50 5.51
CA ALA A 65 -2.00 -0.07 5.60
C ALA A 65 -0.55 0.12 6.06
N LEU A 66 0.03 1.23 5.63
CA LEU A 66 1.32 1.70 6.12
C LEU A 66 1.01 2.67 7.26
N HIS A 67 1.40 2.35 8.49
CA HIS A 67 1.27 3.28 9.61
C HIS A 67 2.65 3.66 10.15
N PRO A 68 2.95 4.95 10.41
CA PRO A 68 2.17 6.13 10.02
C PRO A 68 2.49 6.49 8.57
N GLU A 69 1.52 6.31 7.68
CA GLU A 69 1.50 6.59 6.23
C GLU A 69 2.71 7.36 5.67
N PRO A 70 3.84 6.71 5.37
CA PRO A 70 4.88 7.41 4.68
C PRO A 70 4.52 7.30 3.20
N THR A 71 4.10 8.43 2.61
CA THR A 71 4.24 8.60 1.17
C THR A 71 5.68 8.28 0.78
N PHE A 72 5.96 7.96 -0.49
CA PHE A 72 7.36 7.75 -0.87
C PHE A 72 8.24 8.97 -0.56
N ALA A 73 7.69 10.18 -0.60
CA ALA A 73 8.40 11.37 -0.13
C ALA A 73 8.78 11.30 1.36
N ALA A 74 7.88 10.84 2.24
CA ALA A 74 8.20 10.67 3.66
C ALA A 74 9.26 9.57 3.86
N VAL A 75 9.11 8.44 3.18
CA VAL A 75 10.06 7.33 3.12
C VAL A 75 11.47 7.79 2.73
N LEU A 76 11.57 8.57 1.65
CA LEU A 76 12.85 9.06 1.12
C LEU A 76 13.59 9.92 2.15
N ASN A 77 12.87 10.46 3.14
CA ASN A 77 13.38 11.37 4.15
C ASN A 77 13.39 10.79 5.58
N SER A 78 12.88 9.57 5.83
CA SER A 78 12.54 9.12 7.19
C SER A 78 13.59 8.26 7.89
N ASP A 79 14.35 7.42 7.18
CA ASP A 79 15.29 6.48 7.80
C ASP A 79 16.75 6.83 7.45
N PRO A 80 17.55 7.32 8.42
CA PRO A 80 18.97 7.62 8.22
C PRO A 80 19.79 6.41 7.76
N ASP A 81 19.41 5.20 8.18
CA ASP A 81 20.19 3.98 7.92
C ASP A 81 20.02 3.49 6.47
N THR A 82 18.94 3.89 5.80
CA THR A 82 18.67 3.55 4.38
C THR A 82 18.66 4.76 3.46
N ALA A 83 18.83 5.98 3.98
CA ALA A 83 18.83 7.22 3.21
C ALA A 83 19.85 7.20 2.06
N ASP A 84 21.02 6.62 2.30
CA ASP A 84 22.09 6.53 1.30
C ASP A 84 21.68 5.67 0.08
N LEU A 85 20.84 4.64 0.28
CA LEU A 85 20.35 3.79 -0.81
C LEU A 85 19.33 4.51 -1.71
N ASN A 86 18.67 5.53 -1.17
CA ASN A 86 17.71 6.34 -1.90
C ASN A 86 18.39 7.42 -2.75
N ILE A 87 19.67 7.71 -2.52
CA ILE A 87 20.45 8.62 -3.37
C ILE A 87 20.78 7.90 -4.68
N MET A 88 20.26 8.44 -5.80
CA MET A 88 20.50 7.85 -7.11
C MET A 88 21.98 8.02 -7.53
N PRO A 89 22.70 6.92 -7.83
CA PRO A 89 24.05 7.03 -8.38
C PRO A 89 24.06 7.77 -9.72
N LEU A 90 25.03 8.67 -9.91
CA LEU A 90 25.18 9.44 -11.17
C LEU A 90 25.23 8.55 -12.42
N ALA A 91 25.87 7.37 -12.33
CA ALA A 91 25.94 6.44 -13.45
C ALA A 91 24.56 5.90 -13.87
N ILE A 92 23.63 5.73 -12.92
CA ILE A 92 22.25 5.33 -13.22
C ILE A 92 21.49 6.52 -13.80
N GLU A 93 21.62 7.70 -13.19
CA GLU A 93 20.97 8.92 -13.69
C GLU A 93 21.38 9.22 -15.14
N ASP A 94 22.68 9.26 -15.42
CA ASP A 94 23.24 9.51 -16.76
C ASP A 94 22.77 8.47 -17.78
N TYR A 95 22.71 7.20 -17.37
CA TYR A 95 22.25 6.12 -18.23
C TYR A 95 20.76 6.26 -18.58
N VAL A 96 19.91 6.64 -17.62
CA VAL A 96 18.48 6.86 -17.86
C VAL A 96 18.25 8.11 -18.72
N ARG A 97 18.93 9.23 -18.41
CA ARG A 97 18.89 10.45 -19.24
C ARG A 97 19.39 10.21 -20.66
N GLY A 98 20.37 9.32 -20.84
CA GLY A 98 20.92 8.98 -22.16
C GLY A 98 19.97 8.19 -23.07
N LYS A 99 18.89 7.60 -22.53
CA LYS A 99 17.96 6.75 -23.30
C LYS A 99 16.81 7.49 -23.96
N CYS A 100 16.35 8.61 -23.39
CA CYS A 100 15.18 9.33 -23.88
C CYS A 100 15.17 10.79 -23.45
N ASP A 101 14.53 11.63 -24.26
CA ASP A 101 14.35 13.07 -24.02
C ASP A 101 12.86 13.43 -23.81
N PHE A 102 12.08 12.50 -23.26
CA PHE A 102 10.65 12.68 -22.98
C PHE A 102 10.26 11.96 -21.70
N CYS A 103 9.18 12.43 -21.09
CA CYS A 103 8.60 11.81 -19.89
C CYS A 103 8.06 10.41 -20.20
N ASN A 104 8.46 9.41 -19.41
CA ASN A 104 8.13 8.01 -19.68
C ASN A 104 6.64 7.67 -19.59
N LEU A 105 5.86 8.35 -18.73
CA LEU A 105 4.42 8.03 -18.57
C LEU A 105 3.50 8.87 -19.46
N THR A 106 3.88 10.10 -19.79
CA THR A 106 3.03 11.01 -20.59
C THR A 106 3.47 11.07 -22.05
N GLY A 107 4.72 10.70 -22.35
CA GLY A 107 5.33 10.87 -23.66
C GLY A 107 5.59 12.33 -24.05
N SER A 108 5.38 13.29 -23.14
CA SER A 108 5.66 14.71 -23.39
C SER A 108 7.17 14.90 -23.60
N GLY A 109 7.53 15.47 -24.76
CA GLY A 109 8.87 15.97 -25.00
C GLY A 109 9.04 17.31 -24.29
N GLU A 110 10.01 17.38 -23.39
CA GLU A 110 10.35 18.59 -22.64
C GLU A 110 11.82 18.91 -22.90
N SER A 111 12.25 20.14 -22.58
CA SER A 111 13.69 20.40 -22.54
C SER A 111 14.33 19.44 -21.52
N LYS A 112 15.62 19.12 -21.69
CA LYS A 112 16.33 18.26 -20.73
C LYS A 112 16.24 18.79 -19.30
N ASP A 113 16.17 20.10 -19.14
CA ASP A 113 16.02 20.78 -17.85
C ASP A 113 14.61 20.64 -17.24
N GLY A 114 13.59 20.35 -18.06
CA GLY A 114 12.23 20.07 -17.63
C GLY A 114 12.01 18.63 -17.13
N LEU A 115 13.01 17.77 -17.31
CA LEU A 115 12.94 16.36 -16.97
C LEU A 115 13.89 15.98 -15.83
N GLY A 116 13.40 15.22 -14.86
CA GLY A 116 14.17 14.64 -13.76
C GLY A 116 14.11 13.12 -13.79
N VAL A 117 15.21 12.48 -13.38
CA VAL A 117 15.24 11.03 -13.16
C VAL A 117 14.77 10.75 -11.75
N VAL A 118 13.87 9.78 -11.61
CA VAL A 118 13.30 9.37 -10.33
C VAL A 118 13.37 7.86 -10.18
N TRP A 119 13.47 7.39 -8.94
CA TRP A 119 13.21 6.00 -8.63
C TRP A 119 11.71 5.71 -8.85
N ILE A 120 11.40 4.54 -9.40
CA ILE A 120 10.02 4.04 -9.48
C ILE A 120 9.60 3.56 -8.09
N PHE A 121 10.45 2.76 -7.46
CA PHE A 121 10.30 2.29 -6.09
C PHE A 121 11.57 2.62 -5.29
N PRO A 122 11.49 3.34 -4.15
CA PRO A 122 12.69 3.72 -3.41
C PRO A 122 13.49 2.49 -2.93
N PRO A 123 14.80 2.39 -3.25
CA PRO A 123 15.60 1.23 -2.86
C PRO A 123 15.71 1.01 -1.35
N GLY A 124 15.63 2.06 -0.52
CA GLY A 124 15.68 1.94 0.93
C GLY A 124 14.52 1.14 1.53
N GLU A 125 13.39 1.03 0.83
CA GLU A 125 12.17 0.40 1.37
C GLU A 125 12.17 -1.11 1.37
N THR A 126 13.16 -1.74 0.73
CA THR A 126 13.24 -3.19 0.70
C THR A 126 13.65 -3.80 2.04
N SER A 127 14.12 -2.98 2.99
CA SER A 127 14.45 -3.39 4.36
C SER A 127 13.25 -3.38 5.31
N LEU A 128 12.08 -2.87 4.91
CA LEU A 128 10.96 -2.77 5.84
C LEU A 128 10.50 -4.17 6.29
N PRO A 129 10.30 -4.39 7.61
CA PRO A 129 9.81 -5.66 8.18
C PRO A 129 8.48 -6.16 7.61
N GLN A 130 7.74 -5.27 6.94
CA GLN A 130 6.45 -5.57 6.30
C GLN A 130 6.61 -6.25 4.93
N LEU A 131 7.81 -6.15 4.34
CA LEU A 131 8.27 -6.87 3.15
C LEU A 131 9.13 -8.09 3.50
N GLU A 132 9.68 -8.15 4.73
CA GLU A 132 10.42 -9.30 5.27
C GLU A 132 9.53 -10.56 5.25
N GLY A 133 9.85 -11.47 4.32
CA GLY A 133 9.16 -12.74 4.13
C GLY A 133 8.39 -12.89 2.81
N ARG A 134 8.38 -11.87 1.94
CA ARG A 134 7.66 -11.94 0.64
C ARG A 134 8.44 -11.48 -0.60
N LEU A 135 9.55 -10.78 -0.42
CA LEU A 135 10.57 -10.71 -1.46
C LEU A 135 11.19 -12.11 -1.61
N PRO A 136 11.48 -12.59 -2.85
CA PRO A 136 12.37 -13.73 -3.06
C PRO A 136 13.57 -13.60 -2.13
N GLN A 137 13.91 -14.67 -1.42
CA GLN A 137 15.05 -14.71 -0.49
C GLN A 137 16.39 -14.31 -1.15
N ASP A 138 16.40 -14.19 -2.48
CA ASP A 138 17.57 -13.89 -3.31
C ASP A 138 17.56 -12.45 -3.87
N LEU A 139 16.58 -11.61 -3.54
CA LEU A 139 16.58 -10.20 -3.96
C LEU A 139 17.40 -9.37 -2.98
N ASP A 140 18.68 -9.27 -3.32
CA ASP A 140 19.64 -8.35 -2.74
C ASP A 140 19.10 -6.90 -2.77
N MET A 141 19.37 -6.10 -1.73
CA MET A 141 19.05 -4.67 -1.71
C MET A 141 19.70 -3.96 -2.90
N ASP A 142 20.91 -4.38 -3.28
CA ASP A 142 21.63 -3.89 -4.46
C ASP A 142 20.87 -4.15 -5.77
N ALA A 143 19.98 -5.14 -5.81
CA ALA A 143 19.16 -5.42 -6.98
C ALA A 143 18.09 -4.34 -7.25
N PHE A 144 17.79 -3.49 -6.26
CA PHE A 144 16.87 -2.35 -6.41
C PHE A 144 17.59 -1.07 -6.84
N VAL A 145 18.90 -0.97 -6.62
CA VAL A 145 19.75 0.12 -7.12
C VAL A 145 20.14 -0.18 -8.56
N THR A 146 19.16 -0.10 -9.46
CA THR A 146 19.32 -0.44 -10.89
C THR A 146 18.60 0.55 -11.79
N SER A 147 19.13 0.78 -12.99
CA SER A 147 18.46 1.64 -13.98
C SER A 147 17.10 1.12 -14.44
N ASP A 148 16.80 -0.17 -14.23
CA ASP A 148 15.47 -0.72 -14.47
C ASP A 148 14.42 -0.16 -13.48
N ASN A 149 14.84 0.30 -12.31
CA ASN A 149 14.03 0.90 -11.24
C ASN A 149 13.95 2.43 -11.37
N ALA A 150 14.39 3.01 -12.48
CA ALA A 150 14.43 4.46 -12.66
C ALA A 150 13.73 4.88 -13.95
N ILE A 151 13.05 6.02 -13.92
CA ILE A 151 12.35 6.61 -15.08
C ILE A 151 12.59 8.11 -15.15
N LEU A 152 12.45 8.65 -16.35
CA LEU A 152 12.45 10.07 -16.65
C LEU A 152 11.02 10.63 -16.54
N ARG A 153 10.87 11.71 -15.78
CA ARG A 153 9.58 12.38 -15.49
C ARG A 153 9.68 13.87 -15.75
N SER A 154 8.57 14.48 -16.13
CA SER A 154 8.41 15.94 -16.04
C SER A 154 8.58 16.37 -14.58
N ASN A 155 9.37 17.41 -14.33
CA ASN A 155 9.66 17.90 -12.98
C ASN A 155 8.38 18.17 -12.17
N ASP A 156 7.34 18.70 -12.82
CA ASP A 156 6.06 19.02 -12.18
C ASP A 156 5.29 17.77 -11.71
N LEU A 157 5.63 16.61 -12.27
CA LEU A 157 4.99 15.33 -11.95
C LEU A 157 5.88 14.45 -11.05
N ILE A 158 7.05 14.92 -10.62
CA ILE A 158 7.91 14.16 -9.69
C ILE A 158 7.29 14.16 -8.29
N GLU A 159 6.94 15.33 -7.77
CA GLU A 159 6.39 15.45 -6.42
C GLU A 159 5.06 14.67 -6.28
N PRO A 160 4.06 14.82 -7.18
CA PRO A 160 2.85 13.99 -7.14
C PRO A 160 3.13 12.47 -7.21
N PHE A 161 4.17 12.04 -7.94
CA PHE A 161 4.54 10.62 -8.03
C PHE A 161 4.99 10.07 -6.67
N TYR A 162 5.83 10.82 -5.96
CA TYR A 162 6.33 10.45 -4.64
C TYR A 162 5.34 10.69 -3.51
N GLN A 163 4.37 11.59 -3.70
CA GLN A 163 3.23 11.75 -2.80
C GLN A 163 2.11 10.73 -3.05
N ASN A 164 2.35 9.73 -3.90
CA ASN A 164 1.40 8.67 -4.26
C ASN A 164 0.06 9.17 -4.84
N VAL A 165 0.00 10.43 -5.31
CA VAL A 165 -1.20 11.07 -5.87
C VAL A 165 -1.79 10.26 -7.02
N TYR A 166 -0.94 9.61 -7.81
CA TYR A 166 -1.33 8.61 -8.80
C TYR A 166 -0.33 7.45 -8.84
N GLY A 167 -0.72 6.34 -9.45
CA GLY A 167 0.13 5.20 -9.75
C GLY A 167 -0.19 4.57 -11.10
N VAL A 168 0.60 3.58 -11.53
CA VAL A 168 0.45 2.93 -12.83
C VAL A 168 0.07 1.46 -12.64
N ASP A 169 -1.15 1.10 -13.05
CA ASP A 169 -1.58 -0.29 -13.10
C ASP A 169 -1.08 -0.95 -14.38
N VAL A 170 0.07 -1.62 -14.27
CA VAL A 170 0.68 -2.38 -15.38
C VAL A 170 -0.22 -3.50 -15.88
N ASP A 171 -1.06 -4.07 -15.02
CA ASP A 171 -1.89 -5.23 -15.34
C ASP A 171 -3.23 -4.81 -15.98
N ASP A 172 -3.66 -3.56 -15.81
CA ASP A 172 -4.77 -2.90 -16.51
C ASP A 172 -4.27 -2.01 -17.67
N GLY A 173 -3.46 -2.58 -18.57
CA GLY A 173 -3.02 -1.89 -19.79
C GLY A 173 -2.21 -0.61 -19.56
N TYR A 174 -1.47 -0.51 -18.45
CA TYR A 174 -0.74 0.69 -18.02
C TYR A 174 -1.66 1.90 -17.74
N ARG A 175 -2.85 1.63 -17.20
CA ARG A 175 -3.75 2.67 -16.70
C ARG A 175 -3.06 3.52 -15.63
N ILE A 176 -3.22 4.83 -15.73
CA ILE A 176 -2.80 5.77 -14.69
C ILE A 176 -4.00 6.01 -13.78
N VAL A 177 -3.88 5.58 -12.53
CA VAL A 177 -4.93 5.69 -11.51
C VAL A 177 -4.60 6.87 -10.61
N GLN A 178 -5.50 7.85 -10.53
CA GLN A 178 -5.40 8.96 -9.60
C GLN A 178 -6.12 8.62 -8.29
N PHE A 179 -5.41 8.74 -7.18
CA PHE A 179 -5.96 8.50 -5.84
C PHE A 179 -6.41 9.79 -5.16
N VAL A 180 -5.78 10.91 -5.50
CA VAL A 180 -6.14 12.27 -5.05
C VAL A 180 -6.60 13.08 -6.25
N ASP A 181 -7.51 14.05 -6.05
CA ASP A 181 -8.05 14.85 -7.15
C ASP A 181 -6.94 15.76 -7.63
N TYR A 182 -6.34 15.41 -8.76
CA TYR A 182 -5.20 16.10 -9.31
C TYR A 182 -5.57 16.61 -10.71
N PRO A 183 -6.05 17.85 -10.83
CA PRO A 183 -6.57 18.39 -12.08
C PRO A 183 -5.42 18.83 -13.00
N ASP A 184 -4.45 17.94 -13.25
CA ASP A 184 -3.41 18.16 -14.25
C ASP A 184 -3.83 17.51 -15.58
N PRO A 185 -4.14 18.31 -16.61
CA PRO A 185 -4.57 17.80 -17.91
C PRO A 185 -3.47 17.02 -18.66
N ARG A 186 -2.23 17.02 -18.16
CA ARG A 186 -1.10 16.32 -18.79
C ARG A 186 -1.03 14.84 -18.42
N LEU A 187 -1.71 14.38 -17.37
CA LEU A 187 -1.77 12.96 -17.03
C LEU A 187 -2.80 12.28 -17.95
N PRO A 188 -2.36 11.42 -18.90
CA PRO A 188 -3.29 10.65 -19.69
C PRO A 188 -3.97 9.59 -18.82
N SER A 189 -5.09 9.03 -19.30
CA SER A 189 -5.74 7.92 -18.61
C SER A 189 -4.90 6.64 -18.62
N HIS A 190 -4.04 6.48 -19.63
CA HIS A 190 -3.13 5.35 -19.81
C HIS A 190 -1.79 5.87 -20.31
N VAL A 191 -0.71 5.15 -19.99
CA VAL A 191 0.59 5.43 -20.60
C VAL A 191 0.46 5.24 -22.12
N PRO A 192 0.90 6.21 -22.96
CA PRO A 192 0.76 6.08 -24.41
C PRO A 192 1.44 4.82 -24.95
N ASP A 193 0.83 4.17 -25.94
CA ASP A 193 1.36 2.95 -26.56
C ASP A 193 2.81 3.08 -27.05
N SER A 194 3.19 4.29 -27.48
CA SER A 194 4.55 4.59 -27.92
C SER A 194 5.60 4.55 -26.80
N GLN A 195 5.16 4.58 -25.53
CA GLN A 195 6.00 4.53 -24.33
C GLN A 195 6.10 3.12 -23.75
N ILE A 196 5.05 2.31 -23.85
CA ILE A 196 4.97 0.96 -23.25
C ILE A 196 6.19 0.07 -23.57
N PRO A 197 6.72 -0.01 -24.81
CA PRO A 197 7.89 -0.84 -25.12
C PRO A 197 9.16 -0.51 -24.32
N ARG A 198 9.21 0.64 -23.65
CA ARG A 198 10.33 1.06 -22.80
C ARG A 198 10.31 0.41 -21.43
N PHE A 199 9.16 -0.08 -20.99
CA PHE A 199 9.02 -0.78 -19.71
C PHE A 199 9.31 -2.26 -19.91
N ASN A 200 10.59 -2.61 -19.75
CA ASN A 200 10.99 -4.00 -19.75
C ASN A 200 10.38 -4.76 -18.55
N ALA A 201 10.54 -6.09 -18.53
CA ALA A 201 9.97 -6.93 -17.49
C ALA A 201 10.38 -6.53 -16.06
N ARG A 202 11.59 -5.99 -15.87
CA ARG A 202 12.08 -5.53 -14.56
C ARG A 202 11.47 -4.19 -14.17
N THR A 203 11.41 -3.22 -15.09
CA THR A 203 10.72 -1.94 -14.87
C THR A 203 9.26 -2.13 -14.47
N GLN A 204 8.58 -3.10 -15.10
CA GLN A 204 7.22 -3.47 -14.74
C GLN A 204 7.08 -4.03 -13.32
N ILE A 205 8.10 -4.70 -12.79
CA ILE A 205 8.10 -5.16 -11.39
C ILE A 205 8.07 -3.95 -10.45
N PHE A 206 8.95 -2.97 -10.69
CA PHE A 206 9.01 -1.77 -9.85
C PHE A 206 7.74 -0.92 -9.97
N LEU A 207 7.16 -0.79 -11.17
CA LEU A 207 5.88 -0.10 -11.36
C LEU A 207 4.75 -0.79 -10.58
N ARG A 208 4.71 -2.13 -10.55
CA ARG A 208 3.74 -2.86 -9.71
C ARG A 208 3.96 -2.60 -8.23
N GLN A 209 5.21 -2.50 -7.77
CA GLN A 209 5.49 -2.18 -6.36
C GLN A 209 5.10 -0.74 -6.01
N HIS A 210 5.40 0.22 -6.88
CA HIS A 210 4.93 1.61 -6.75
C HIS A 210 3.40 1.67 -6.66
N PHE A 211 2.71 1.02 -7.59
CA PHE A 211 1.25 1.01 -7.61
C PHE A 211 0.67 0.38 -6.34
N ARG A 212 1.22 -0.74 -5.87
CA ARG A 212 0.82 -1.34 -4.60
C ARG A 212 1.04 -0.42 -3.42
N TRP A 213 2.13 0.33 -3.41
CA TRP A 213 2.35 1.34 -2.37
C TRP A 213 1.26 2.40 -2.40
N CYS A 214 0.90 2.93 -3.57
CA CYS A 214 -0.21 3.86 -3.68
C CYS A 214 -1.53 3.26 -3.16
N LEU A 215 -1.81 1.98 -3.45
CA LEU A 215 -2.98 1.28 -2.90
C LEU A 215 -2.91 1.15 -1.37
N ARG A 216 -1.72 0.94 -0.80
CA ARG A 216 -1.53 0.88 0.66
C ARG A 216 -1.75 2.24 1.33
N VAL A 217 -1.36 3.33 0.67
CA VAL A 217 -1.56 4.70 1.17
C VAL A 217 -3.03 5.11 1.06
N HIS A 218 -3.70 4.78 -0.04
CA HIS A 218 -5.01 5.39 -0.35
C HIS A 218 -6.23 4.48 -0.22
N LEU A 219 -6.08 3.16 -0.28
CA LEU A 219 -7.21 2.22 -0.15
C LEU A 219 -7.24 1.50 1.19
N CYS A 220 -6.07 1.21 1.75
CA CYS A 220 -5.99 0.53 3.04
C CYS A 220 -6.35 1.50 4.18
N GLY A 221 -7.13 1.02 5.13
CA GLY A 221 -7.68 1.79 6.24
C GLY A 221 -8.93 1.11 6.79
N GLY A 222 -9.32 1.42 8.02
CA GLY A 222 -10.53 0.89 8.65
C GLY A 222 -10.38 -0.49 9.31
N HIS A 223 -9.23 -1.16 9.18
CA HIS A 223 -8.90 -2.31 10.04
C HIS A 223 -8.18 -1.80 11.30
N VAL A 224 -8.52 -2.28 12.50
CA VAL A 224 -7.87 -1.81 13.75
C VAL A 224 -6.35 -1.94 13.75
N LEU A 225 -5.81 -2.97 13.07
CA LEU A 225 -4.37 -3.18 12.89
C LEU A 225 -3.71 -2.17 11.94
N ASP A 226 -4.49 -1.36 11.24
CA ASP A 226 -3.99 -0.23 10.47
C ASP A 226 -3.66 0.95 11.42
N ASP A 227 -4.38 1.10 12.54
CA ASP A 227 -4.22 2.21 13.50
C ASP A 227 -3.39 1.84 14.74
N PHE A 228 -3.36 0.55 15.11
CA PHE A 228 -2.72 0.07 16.34
C PHE A 228 -1.90 -1.18 16.10
N SER A 229 -0.72 -1.28 16.74
CA SER A 229 0.06 -2.50 16.65
C SER A 229 -0.67 -3.66 17.32
N ARG A 230 -0.43 -4.89 16.83
CA ARG A 230 -0.99 -6.09 17.48
C ARG A 230 -0.61 -6.17 18.97
N GLY A 231 0.59 -5.70 19.32
CA GLY A 231 1.07 -5.66 20.70
C GLY A 231 0.24 -4.72 21.57
N ASP A 232 -0.01 -3.49 21.10
CA ASP A 232 -0.78 -2.48 21.83
C ASP A 232 -2.21 -2.93 22.08
N ILE A 233 -2.80 -3.58 21.07
CA ILE A 233 -4.14 -4.14 21.19
C ILE A 233 -4.15 -5.27 22.24
N LEU A 234 -3.23 -6.22 22.14
CA LEU A 234 -3.15 -7.35 23.09
C LEU A 234 -2.87 -6.86 24.52
N SER A 235 -2.00 -5.86 24.69
CA SER A 235 -1.73 -5.24 26.00
C SER A 235 -3.00 -4.59 26.56
N THR A 236 -3.66 -3.76 25.75
CA THR A 236 -4.90 -3.08 26.15
C THR A 236 -5.99 -4.08 26.54
N MET A 237 -6.12 -5.18 25.81
CA MET A 237 -7.08 -6.24 26.16
C MET A 237 -6.76 -6.90 27.49
N ASN A 238 -5.49 -7.25 27.73
CA ASN A 238 -5.06 -7.85 28.98
C ASN A 238 -5.38 -6.88 30.14
N GLU A 239 -5.03 -5.60 30.00
CA GLU A 239 -5.31 -4.56 31.00
C GLU A 239 -6.80 -4.38 31.30
N LEU A 240 -7.65 -4.65 30.32
CA LEU A 240 -9.11 -4.58 30.41
C LEU A 240 -9.75 -5.93 30.79
N GLY A 241 -8.98 -6.93 31.23
CA GLY A 241 -9.49 -8.24 31.66
C GLY A 241 -10.14 -9.06 30.54
N MET A 242 -9.79 -8.80 29.28
CA MET A 242 -10.21 -9.56 28.09
C MET A 242 -9.05 -10.38 27.49
N GLY A 243 -7.95 -10.44 28.23
CA GLY A 243 -6.73 -11.15 27.85
C GLY A 243 -6.84 -12.66 27.95
N PHE A 244 -5.70 -13.33 27.73
CA PHE A 244 -5.54 -14.76 28.06
C PHE A 244 -5.14 -14.97 29.52
N ASP A 245 -4.93 -13.89 30.26
CA ASP A 245 -4.57 -13.91 31.67
C ASP A 245 -5.84 -13.81 32.52
N ASP A 246 -6.27 -14.95 33.05
CA ASP A 246 -7.47 -15.08 33.88
C ASP A 246 -7.30 -14.40 35.27
N GLU A 247 -6.10 -13.96 35.63
CA GLU A 247 -5.82 -13.26 36.89
C GLU A 247 -6.13 -11.76 36.82
N VAL A 248 -6.34 -11.20 35.61
CA VAL A 248 -6.68 -9.78 35.45
C VAL A 248 -8.19 -9.60 35.47
N GLU A 249 -8.69 -9.07 36.59
CA GLU A 249 -10.11 -8.70 36.70
C GLU A 249 -10.46 -7.55 35.76
N GLU A 250 -11.64 -7.66 35.16
CA GLU A 250 -12.18 -6.63 34.29
C GLU A 250 -12.43 -5.32 35.08
N PRO A 251 -11.87 -4.17 34.65
CA PRO A 251 -12.07 -2.93 35.36
C PRO A 251 -13.49 -2.38 35.21
N PRO A 252 -13.95 -1.53 36.15
CA PRO A 252 -15.23 -0.84 36.06
C PRO A 252 -15.46 -0.12 34.72
N LEU A 253 -16.71 0.02 34.28
CA LEU A 253 -17.05 0.62 32.97
C LEU A 253 -16.67 2.11 32.83
N ASP A 254 -16.53 2.80 33.95
CA ASP A 254 -16.07 4.18 34.05
C ASP A 254 -14.54 4.29 34.10
N ASP A 255 -13.80 3.17 34.06
CA ASP A 255 -12.35 3.18 33.95
C ASP A 255 -11.91 3.94 32.69
N PRO A 256 -11.00 4.92 32.80
CA PRO A 256 -10.54 5.73 31.67
C PRO A 256 -9.99 4.91 30.49
N ARG A 257 -9.48 3.70 30.75
CA ARG A 257 -8.95 2.82 29.70
C ARG A 257 -10.01 2.44 28.68
N TRP A 258 -11.29 2.32 29.08
CA TRP A 258 -12.41 2.11 28.16
C TRP A 258 -12.67 3.29 27.23
N GLN A 259 -12.21 4.49 27.57
CA GLN A 259 -12.45 5.71 26.79
C GLN A 259 -11.39 6.00 25.73
N THR A 260 -10.26 5.29 25.80
CA THR A 260 -9.24 5.30 24.74
C THR A 260 -9.81 4.74 23.43
N GLU A 261 -9.19 5.04 22.29
CA GLU A 261 -9.66 4.52 21.01
C GLU A 261 -9.59 2.98 20.94
N ILE A 262 -8.46 2.39 21.36
CA ILE A 262 -8.32 0.92 21.49
C ILE A 262 -9.32 0.36 22.50
N GLY A 263 -9.52 1.04 23.64
CA GLY A 263 -10.47 0.64 24.67
C GLY A 263 -11.92 0.60 24.18
N LYS A 264 -12.34 1.60 23.40
CA LYS A 264 -13.67 1.62 22.75
C LYS A 264 -13.84 0.50 21.74
N ILE A 265 -12.78 0.16 21.00
CA ILE A 265 -12.78 -0.99 20.08
C ILE A 265 -12.96 -2.28 20.87
N CYS A 266 -12.14 -2.49 21.90
CA CYS A 266 -12.24 -3.66 22.78
C CYS A 266 -13.61 -3.77 23.46
N PHE A 267 -14.19 -2.64 23.90
CA PHE A 267 -15.51 -2.60 24.51
C PHE A 267 -16.62 -3.05 23.55
N ARG A 268 -16.60 -2.57 22.30
CA ARG A 268 -17.55 -3.02 21.26
C ARG A 268 -17.42 -4.53 21.03
N MET A 269 -16.19 -5.04 20.93
CA MET A 269 -15.93 -6.46 20.75
C MET A 269 -16.47 -7.30 21.91
N ARG A 270 -16.30 -6.82 23.15
CA ARG A 270 -16.85 -7.45 24.36
C ARG A 270 -18.37 -7.53 24.34
N LEU A 271 -19.07 -6.49 23.90
CA LEU A 271 -20.52 -6.50 23.81
C LEU A 271 -21.00 -7.55 22.79
N HIS A 272 -20.33 -7.65 21.64
CA HIS A 272 -20.67 -8.62 20.61
C HIS A 272 -20.45 -10.08 21.04
N SER A 273 -19.41 -10.37 21.84
CA SER A 273 -19.16 -11.72 22.35
C SER A 273 -20.16 -12.15 23.42
N ARG A 274 -20.61 -11.24 24.30
CA ARG A 274 -21.56 -11.55 25.39
C ARG A 274 -23.00 -11.73 24.94
N ILE A 275 -23.45 -10.98 23.93
CA ILE A 275 -24.82 -11.09 23.39
C ILE A 275 -25.09 -12.48 22.80
N ARG A 276 -24.05 -13.25 22.44
CA ARG A 276 -24.18 -14.57 21.81
C ARG A 276 -23.96 -15.77 22.73
N MET A 277 -23.57 -15.56 23.99
CA MET A 277 -23.54 -16.64 24.99
C MET A 277 -24.89 -16.83 25.70
N THR A 278 -25.84 -15.91 25.47
CA THR A 278 -27.15 -15.87 26.14
C THR A 278 -28.33 -16.23 25.23
N GLY A 279 -28.08 -16.71 24.00
CA GLY A 279 -29.07 -17.25 23.06
C GLY A 279 -28.68 -18.64 22.58
#